data_AF-A0A1H9BB94-F1
#
_entry.id   AF-A0A1H9BB94-F1
#
_cell.length_a   1.000
_cell.length_b   1.000
_cell.length_c   1.000
_cell.angle_alpha   90.00
_cell.angle_beta   90.00
_cell.angle_gamma   90.00
#
_symmetry.space_group_name_H-M   'P 1'
#
loop_
_entity.id
_entity.type
_entity.pdbx_description
1 polymer ?
#
loop_
_entity_poly.entity_id
_entity_poly.type
_entity_poly.pdbx_seq_one_letter_code
_entity_poly.pdbx_strand_id
1 'polypeptide(L)'
;MEKVTQLKKQLRKYLQDWVDYHPDEQTGVPLSVVESESDGHFFLLEYGQGTEGWVHFLMVHLQVTDTGKIVLLQNNTDIEPLRELEEYGVMPKDLTIGWATEKKVGTEQQKAA
;
A
#
# COMPACT_ATOMS: atom_id res chain seq x y z
N MET A 1 16.85 3.42 9.92
CA MET A 1 15.79 3.62 10.92
C MET A 1 14.96 4.86 10.63
N GLU A 2 15.56 6.07 10.60
CA GLU A 2 14.80 7.32 10.39
C GLU A 2 13.91 7.33 9.14
N LYS A 3 14.46 6.92 7.98
CA LYS A 3 13.68 6.79 6.73
C LYS A 3 12.48 5.85 6.86
N VAL A 4 12.68 4.65 7.42
CA VAL A 4 11.61 3.64 7.62
C VAL A 4 10.53 4.21 8.52
N THR A 5 10.90 4.86 9.63
CA THR A 5 9.97 5.52 10.54
C THR A 5 9.18 6.63 9.85
N GLN A 6 9.85 7.44 9.02
CA GLN A 6 9.20 8.50 8.24
C GLN A 6 8.20 7.92 7.23
N LEU A 7 8.59 6.88 6.48
CA LEU A 7 7.71 6.21 5.52
C LEU A 7 6.50 5.59 6.21
N LYS A 8 6.68 4.90 7.36
CA LYS A 8 5.56 4.39 8.18
C LYS A 8 4.62 5.52 8.62
N LYS A 9 5.16 6.68 9.01
CA LYS A 9 4.36 7.85 9.41
C LYS A 9 3.55 8.42 8.23
N GLN A 10 4.17 8.57 7.06
CA GLN A 10 3.50 9.06 5.85
C GLN A 10 2.42 8.09 5.40
N LEU A 11 2.73 6.79 5.36
CA LEU A 11 1.78 5.74 5.00
C LEU A 11 0.60 5.68 5.97
N ARG A 12 0.85 5.74 7.29
CA ARG A 12 -0.22 5.76 8.28
C ARG A 12 -1.14 6.97 8.10
N LYS A 13 -0.57 8.15 7.84
CA LYS A 13 -1.36 9.35 7.56
C LYS A 13 -2.21 9.17 6.31
N TYR A 14 -1.61 8.70 5.22
CA TYR A 14 -2.31 8.42 3.96
C TYR A 14 -3.52 7.50 4.18
N LEU A 15 -3.33 6.36 4.84
CA LEU A 15 -4.41 5.40 5.08
C LEU A 15 -5.46 5.93 6.07
N GLN A 16 -5.05 6.72 7.06
CA GLN A 16 -6.01 7.35 7.98
C GLN A 16 -6.86 8.39 7.28
N ASP A 17 -6.29 9.19 6.37
CA ASP A 17 -7.03 10.17 5.59
C ASP A 17 -8.08 9.47 4.69
N TRP A 18 -7.80 8.24 4.22
CA TRP A 18 -8.77 7.38 3.52
C TRP A 18 -9.92 6.91 4.42
N VAL A 19 -9.61 6.47 5.65
CA VAL A 19 -10.62 6.15 6.66
C VAL A 19 -11.47 7.38 6.93
N ASP A 20 -10.86 8.54 7.17
CA ASP A 20 -11.57 9.76 7.56
C ASP A 20 -12.45 10.31 6.43
N TYR A 21 -12.01 10.21 5.16
CA TYR A 21 -12.76 10.65 3.98
C TYR A 21 -14.07 9.86 3.77
N HIS A 22 -14.17 8.62 4.31
CA HIS A 22 -15.34 7.73 4.20
C HIS A 22 -16.01 7.76 2.81
N PRO A 23 -15.34 7.24 1.76
CA PRO A 23 -15.99 7.12 0.46
C PRO A 23 -17.17 6.15 0.58
N ASP A 24 -18.38 6.71 0.67
CA ASP A 24 -19.69 6.06 0.72
C ASP A 24 -19.67 4.64 1.31
N GLU A 25 -19.97 4.47 2.61
CA GLU A 25 -20.10 3.15 3.27
C GLU A 25 -21.20 2.30 2.61
N GLN A 26 -20.89 1.66 1.48
CA GLN A 26 -21.84 0.84 0.71
C GLN A 26 -22.25 -0.40 1.50
N THR A 27 -21.37 -0.89 2.37
CA THR A 27 -21.53 -2.15 3.10
C THR A 27 -22.05 -1.95 4.53
N GLY A 28 -22.03 -0.71 5.05
CA GLY A 28 -22.29 -0.39 6.45
C GLY A 28 -21.24 -0.93 7.43
N VAL A 29 -20.06 -1.33 6.93
CA VAL A 29 -18.90 -1.71 7.74
C VAL A 29 -17.85 -0.61 7.66
N PRO A 30 -17.36 -0.08 8.79
CA PRO A 30 -16.34 0.97 8.77
C PRO A 30 -15.03 0.50 8.15
N LEU A 31 -14.44 1.39 7.35
CA LEU A 31 -13.10 1.18 6.83
C LEU A 31 -12.07 1.25 7.96
N SER A 32 -11.15 0.30 8.01
CA SER A 32 -10.16 0.19 9.09
C SER A 32 -8.74 0.05 8.56
N VAL A 33 -7.79 0.64 9.30
CA VAL A 33 -6.36 0.40 9.10
C VAL A 33 -5.87 -0.62 10.12
N VAL A 34 -5.26 -1.70 9.63
CA VAL A 34 -4.53 -2.67 10.46
C VAL A 34 -3.04 -2.53 10.15
N GLU A 35 -2.25 -2.19 11.16
CA GLU A 35 -0.79 -2.14 11.09
C GLU A 35 -0.20 -3.32 11.86
N SER A 36 0.73 -4.03 11.23
CA SER A 36 1.57 -5.02 11.89
C SER A 36 2.82 -4.36 12.46
N GLU A 37 2.98 -4.45 13.78
CA GLU A 37 4.09 -3.83 14.49
C GLU A 37 5.45 -4.44 14.13
N SER A 38 5.49 -5.73 13.76
CA SER A 38 6.73 -6.49 13.59
C SER A 38 7.37 -6.42 12.21
N ASP A 39 6.58 -6.27 11.15
CA ASP A 39 7.04 -6.48 9.76
C ASP A 39 6.63 -5.36 8.79
N GLY A 40 6.01 -4.29 9.32
CA GLY A 40 5.72 -3.09 8.56
C GLY A 40 4.60 -3.26 7.53
N HIS A 41 3.76 -4.28 7.66
CA HIS A 41 2.55 -4.41 6.86
C HIS A 41 1.45 -3.47 7.32
N PHE A 42 0.75 -2.89 6.35
CA PHE A 42 -0.42 -2.05 6.53
C PHE A 42 -1.53 -2.55 5.61
N PHE A 43 -2.71 -2.71 6.18
CA PHE A 43 -3.91 -3.15 5.48
C PHE A 43 -5.00 -2.11 5.64
N LEU A 44 -5.67 -1.77 4.55
CA LEU A 44 -6.89 -0.98 4.54
C LEU A 44 -8.03 -1.91 4.15
N LEU A 45 -8.97 -2.14 5.07
CA LEU A 45 -9.97 -3.19 4.90
C LEU A 45 -11.28 -2.92 5.65
N GLU A 46 -12.35 -3.55 5.16
CA GLU A 46 -13.62 -3.71 5.84
C GLU A 46 -13.73 -5.14 6.38
N TYR A 47 -14.05 -5.29 7.66
CA TYR A 47 -14.22 -6.59 8.30
C TYR A 47 -15.29 -6.54 9.39
N GLY A 48 -16.43 -7.17 9.12
CA GLY A 48 -17.51 -7.23 10.11
C GLY A 48 -18.86 -7.59 9.52
N GLN A 49 -19.88 -7.41 10.34
CA GLN A 49 -21.27 -7.60 9.94
C GLN A 49 -21.81 -6.30 9.35
N GLY A 50 -22.01 -6.27 8.03
CA GLY A 50 -22.65 -5.18 7.31
C GLY A 50 -24.17 -5.33 7.23
N THR A 51 -24.79 -4.42 6.48
CA THR A 51 -26.25 -4.37 6.30
C THR A 51 -26.80 -5.56 5.52
N GLU A 52 -26.04 -6.07 4.55
CA GLU A 52 -26.45 -7.20 3.69
C GLU A 52 -25.81 -8.54 4.07
N GLY A 53 -24.94 -8.57 5.08
CA GLY A 53 -24.28 -9.81 5.49
C GLY A 53 -22.87 -9.59 6.03
N TRP A 54 -22.11 -10.68 6.10
CA TRP A 54 -20.71 -10.65 6.50
C TRP A 54 -19.85 -10.02 5.40
N VAL A 55 -19.04 -9.04 5.76
CA VAL A 55 -18.13 -8.32 4.87
C VAL A 55 -16.70 -8.65 5.27
N HIS A 56 -15.91 -9.06 4.29
CA HIS A 56 -14.47 -9.20 4.40
C HIS A 56 -13.85 -8.74 3.09
N PHE A 57 -13.40 -7.48 3.08
CA PHE A 57 -12.88 -6.84 1.88
C PHE A 57 -11.57 -6.12 2.18
N LEU A 58 -10.48 -6.59 1.58
CA LEU A 58 -9.19 -5.92 1.61
C LEU A 58 -9.12 -4.94 0.44
N MET A 59 -9.08 -3.63 0.71
CA MET A 59 -8.94 -2.61 -0.33
C MET A 59 -7.50 -2.54 -0.82
N VAL A 60 -6.56 -2.32 0.10
CA VAL A 60 -5.15 -2.12 -0.21
C VAL A 60 -4.26 -2.80 0.83
N HIS A 61 -3.17 -3.43 0.38
CA HIS A 61 -2.11 -3.98 1.22
C HIS A 61 -0.77 -3.37 0.82
N LEU A 62 -0.12 -2.71 1.77
CA LEU A 62 1.18 -2.06 1.61
C LEU A 62 2.17 -2.61 2.64
N GLN A 63 3.45 -2.58 2.30
CA GLN A 63 4.53 -2.91 3.24
C GLN A 63 5.62 -1.85 3.21
N VAL A 64 6.04 -1.39 4.39
CA VAL A 64 7.29 -0.65 4.54
C VAL A 64 8.41 -1.64 4.83
N THR A 65 9.32 -1.85 3.88
CA THR A 65 10.46 -2.75 4.03
C THR A 65 11.54 -2.14 4.94
N ASP A 66 12.39 -3.00 5.52
CA ASP A 66 13.55 -2.58 6.31
C ASP A 66 14.58 -1.76 5.50
N THR A 67 14.59 -1.95 4.18
CA THR A 67 15.40 -1.17 3.23
C THR A 67 14.84 0.23 2.97
N GLY A 68 13.68 0.57 3.54
CA GLY A 68 13.05 1.88 3.39
C GLY A 68 12.40 2.04 2.03
N LYS A 69 11.59 1.07 1.62
CA LYS A 69 10.67 1.16 0.48
C LYS A 69 9.24 0.91 0.92
N ILE A 70 8.29 1.50 0.23
CA ILE A 70 6.88 1.13 0.29
C ILE A 70 6.58 0.22 -0.89
N VAL A 71 6.11 -0.99 -0.60
CA VAL A 71 5.73 -1.99 -1.60
C VAL A 71 4.22 -2.13 -1.59
N LEU A 72 3.58 -1.91 -2.73
CA LEU A 72 2.16 -2.23 -2.93
C LEU A 72 2.03 -3.72 -3.23
N LEU A 73 1.36 -4.45 -2.36
CA LEU A 73 1.21 -5.91 -2.40
C LEU A 73 -0.18 -6.35 -2.88
N GLN A 74 -1.21 -5.52 -2.65
CA GLN A 74 -2.55 -5.70 -3.21
C GLN A 74 -3.21 -4.33 -3.45
N ASN A 75 -3.94 -4.18 -4.55
CA ASN A 75 -4.88 -3.08 -4.78
C ASN A 75 -6.15 -3.64 -5.44
N ASN A 76 -7.28 -3.61 -4.72
CA ASN A 76 -8.59 -4.06 -5.18
C ASN A 76 -9.51 -2.90 -5.56
N THR A 77 -8.93 -1.73 -5.80
CA THR A 77 -9.65 -0.49 -6.12
C THR A 77 -9.17 0.05 -7.46
N ASP A 78 -9.87 1.05 -7.98
CA ASP A 78 -9.49 1.81 -9.18
C ASP A 78 -8.54 2.99 -8.88
N ILE A 79 -8.18 3.19 -7.61
CA ILE A 79 -7.29 4.26 -7.17
C ILE A 79 -5.83 3.92 -7.53
N GLU A 80 -4.96 4.92 -7.48
CA GLU A 80 -3.51 4.76 -7.72
C GLU A 80 -2.71 5.04 -6.43
N PRO A 81 -2.64 4.10 -5.45
CA PRO A 81 -2.08 4.38 -4.12
C PRO A 81 -0.65 4.89 -4.14
N LEU A 82 0.18 4.40 -5.06
CA LEU A 82 1.57 4.83 -5.18
C LEU A 82 1.66 6.29 -5.63
N ARG A 83 0.81 6.72 -6.57
CA ARG A 83 0.77 8.11 -7.03
C ARG A 83 0.28 9.04 -5.94
N GLU A 84 -0.76 8.64 -5.22
CA GLU A 84 -1.26 9.42 -4.09
C GLU A 84 -0.18 9.56 -3.00
N LEU A 85 0.56 8.49 -2.69
CA LEU A 85 1.68 8.56 -1.74
C LEU A 85 2.79 9.54 -2.15
N GLU A 86 2.98 9.83 -3.43
CA GLU A 86 3.88 10.91 -3.88
C GLU A 86 3.39 12.28 -3.41
N GLU A 87 2.07 12.52 -3.39
CA GLU A 87 1.46 13.74 -2.87
C GLU A 87 1.67 13.90 -1.35
N TYR A 88 1.83 12.78 -0.64
CA TYR A 88 2.24 12.73 0.78
C TYR A 88 3.76 12.86 0.98
N GLY A 89 4.50 13.16 -0.09
CA GLY A 89 5.94 13.41 -0.07
C GLY A 89 6.79 12.15 -0.04
N VAL A 90 6.27 10.99 -0.48
CA VAL A 90 7.09 9.80 -0.68
C VAL A 90 7.78 9.89 -2.04
N MET A 91 9.08 9.66 -2.08
CA MET A 91 9.84 9.75 -3.33
C MET A 91 9.52 8.55 -4.24
N PRO A 92 9.36 8.74 -5.57
CA PRO A 92 9.06 7.65 -6.50
C PRO A 92 10.03 6.46 -6.43
N LYS A 93 11.32 6.74 -6.19
CA LYS A 93 12.37 5.71 -6.03
C LYS A 93 12.17 4.78 -4.83
N ASP A 94 11.36 5.22 -3.86
CA ASP A 94 11.04 4.48 -2.63
C ASP A 94 9.72 3.71 -2.76
N LEU A 95 9.02 3.83 -3.89
CA LEU A 95 7.76 3.14 -4.19
C LEU A 95 8.04 1.95 -5.12
N THR A 96 7.34 0.83 -4.90
CA THR A 96 7.50 -0.39 -5.72
C THR A 96 6.18 -1.16 -5.78
N ILE A 97 5.88 -1.75 -6.93
CA ILE A 97 4.76 -2.69 -7.09
C ILE A 97 5.29 -4.10 -6.85
N GLY A 98 4.75 -4.81 -5.87
CA GLY A 98 5.26 -6.11 -5.42
C GLY A 98 5.08 -7.24 -6.45
N TRP A 99 4.08 -7.12 -7.34
CA TRP A 99 3.80 -8.09 -8.41
C TRP A 99 4.38 -7.68 -9.76
N ALA A 100 5.01 -6.51 -9.88
CA ALA A 100 5.69 -6.15 -11.11
C ALA A 100 6.95 -7.01 -11.24
N THR A 101 6.99 -7.89 -12.24
CA THR A 101 8.21 -8.61 -12.56
C THR A 101 9.28 -7.59 -12.94
N GLU A 102 10.46 -7.69 -12.33
CA GLU A 102 11.61 -6.92 -12.78
C GLU A 102 11.76 -7.20 -14.29
N LYS A 103 11.61 -6.15 -15.12
CA LYS A 103 12.06 -6.25 -16.50
C LYS A 103 13.54 -6.55 -16.41
N LYS A 104 13.93 -7.81 -16.62
CA LYS A 104 15.32 -8.19 -16.82
C LYS A 104 15.82 -7.30 -17.95
N VAL A 105 16.60 -6.28 -17.60
CA VAL A 105 17.33 -5.49 -18.58
C VAL A 105 18.30 -6.49 -19.19
N GLY A 106 18.00 -6.92 -20.41
CA GLY A 106 18.81 -7.89 -21.13
C GLY A 106 20.25 -7.39 -21.19
N THR A 107 21.16 -8.18 -20.65
CA THR A 107 22.59 -8.10 -20.92
C THR A 107 22.81 -8.44 -22.40
N GLU A 108 22.63 -7.46 -23.28
CA GLU A 108 23.14 -7.48 -24.65
C GLU A 108 24.34 -6.55 -24.75
N GLN A 109 25.47 -6.98 -24.17
CA GLN A 109 26.80 -6.61 -24.63
C GLN A 109 27.81 -7.58 -24.04
N GLN A 110 27.86 -8.79 -24.61
CA GLN A 110 29.05 -9.64 -24.68
C GLN A 110 28.71 -10.92 -25.47
N LYS A 111 28.65 -10.81 -26.80
CA LYS A 111 28.96 -11.93 -27.68
C LYS A 111 29.78 -11.41 -28.86
N ALA A 112 31.00 -11.97 -28.95
CA ALA A 112 31.94 -12.01 -30.08
C ALA A 112 32.54 -10.64 -30.48
N ALA A 113 33.81 -10.32 -30.24
CA ALA A 113 35.06 -11.05 -30.55
C ALA A 113 35.14 -11.46 -32.03
#